data_AF-A0A6N2CWB4-F1
#
_entry.id   AF-A0A6N2CWB4-F1
#
_cell.length_a   1.000
_cell.length_b   1.000
_cell.length_c   1.000
_cell.angle_alpha   90.00
_cell.angle_beta   90.00
_cell.angle_gamma   90.00
#
_symmetry.space_group_name_H-M   'P 1'
#
loop_
_entity.id
_entity.type
_entity.pdbx_description
1 polymer ?
#
loop_
_entity_poly.entity_id
_entity_poly.type
_entity_poly.pdbx_seq_one_letter_code
_entity_poly.pdbx_strand_id
1 'polypeptide(L)'
;MAKLDKDAMTWIIVGIVGYVLAFVWITGPLGWWQGNRICREFQAMGLEPSGSAKAAKWIGIIGTALFVLGMLAVIGVVMMMFVLGGAALAL
;
A
#
# COMPACT_ATOMS: atom_id res chain seq x y z
N MET A 1 -12.91 -10.12 19.51
CA MET A 1 -12.70 -8.68 19.23
C MET A 1 -11.26 -8.24 19.52
N ALA A 2 -10.74 -8.39 20.75
CA ALA A 2 -9.38 -7.94 21.10
C ALA A 2 -8.24 -8.51 20.21
N LYS A 3 -8.38 -9.74 19.69
CA LYS A 3 -7.40 -10.34 18.77
C LYS A 3 -7.38 -9.64 17.40
N LEU A 4 -8.56 -9.34 16.84
CA LEU A 4 -8.71 -8.70 15.53
C LEU A 4 -8.18 -7.26 15.55
N ASP A 5 -8.38 -6.54 16.65
CA ASP A 5 -7.81 -5.21 16.82
C ASP A 5 -6.30 -5.24 16.95
N LYS A 6 -5.73 -6.22 17.67
CA LYS A 6 -4.27 -6.41 17.72
C LYS A 6 -3.71 -6.72 16.34
N ASP A 7 -4.35 -7.62 15.60
CA ASP A 7 -3.95 -7.97 14.23
C ASP A 7 -4.02 -6.75 13.31
N ALA A 8 -5.08 -5.95 13.39
CA ALA A 8 -5.21 -4.70 12.64
C ALA A 8 -4.07 -3.72 12.98
N MET A 9 -3.73 -3.59 14.26
CA MET A 9 -2.63 -2.73 14.72
C MET A 9 -1.27 -3.23 14.24
N THR A 10 -1.04 -4.55 14.22
CA THR A 10 0.16 -5.15 13.62
C THR A 10 0.27 -4.81 12.14
N TRP A 11 -0.82 -4.89 11.38
CA TRP A 11 -0.80 -4.54 9.95
C TRP A 11 -0.60 -3.04 9.70
N ILE A 12 -1.06 -2.17 10.59
CA ILE A 12 -0.72 -0.74 10.58
C ILE A 12 0.79 -0.54 10.74
N ILE A 13 1.40 -1.21 11.72
CA ILE A 13 2.85 -1.13 11.97
C ILE A 13 3.64 -1.68 10.78
N VAL A 14 3.24 -2.83 10.23
CA VAL A 14 3.86 -3.43 9.03
C VAL A 14 3.76 -2.48 7.84
N GLY A 15 2.63 -1.79 7.67
CA GLY A 15 2.46 -0.78 6.63
C GLY A 15 3.45 0.38 6.78
N ILE A 16 3.59 0.92 7.99
CA ILE A 16 4.52 2.04 8.28
C ILE A 16 5.98 1.61 8.12
N VAL A 17 6.35 0.46 8.69
CA VAL A 17 7.72 -0.08 8.59
C VAL A 17 8.08 -0.37 7.13
N GLY A 18 7.15 -0.94 6.37
CA GLY A 18 7.34 -1.17 4.95
C GLY A 18 7.51 0.12 4.13
N TYR A 19 6.83 1.20 4.52
CA TYR A 19 7.03 2.52 3.91
C TYR A 19 8.44 3.06 4.17
N VAL A 20 8.90 3.01 5.42
CA VAL A 20 10.23 3.53 5.80
C VAL A 20 11.36 2.73 5.15
N LEU A 21 11.22 1.41 5.04
CA LEU A 21 12.24 0.54 4.45
C LEU A 21 12.15 0.44 2.91
N ALA A 22 11.30 1.25 2.26
CA ALA A 22 11.01 1.18 0.82
C ALA A 22 10.48 -0.20 0.33
N PHE A 23 9.97 -1.04 1.24
CA PHE A 23 9.28 -2.30 0.95
C PHE A 23 7.79 -2.12 0.67
N VAL A 24 7.36 -0.88 0.40
CA VAL A 24 5.97 -0.50 0.15
C VAL A 24 5.33 -1.25 -1.02
N TRP A 25 6.14 -1.73 -1.97
CA TRP A 25 5.68 -2.55 -3.09
C TRP A 25 5.11 -3.92 -2.66
N ILE A 26 5.59 -4.47 -1.54
CA ILE A 26 5.04 -5.69 -0.92
C ILE A 26 4.02 -5.33 0.15
N THR A 27 4.37 -4.41 1.06
CA THR A 27 3.58 -4.17 2.27
C THR A 27 2.28 -3.41 1.99
N GLY A 28 2.23 -2.60 0.93
CA GLY A 28 1.02 -1.91 0.48
C GLY A 28 -0.08 -2.89 0.07
N PRO A 29 0.14 -3.73 -0.97
CA PRO A 29 -0.86 -4.69 -1.44
C PRO A 29 -1.26 -5.69 -0.36
N LEU A 30 -0.29 -6.19 0.41
CA LEU A 30 -0.57 -7.11 1.52
C LEU A 30 -1.38 -6.45 2.64
N GLY A 31 -1.04 -5.22 3.01
CA GLY A 31 -1.80 -4.44 3.99
C GLY A 31 -3.24 -4.18 3.54
N TRP A 32 -3.45 -3.92 2.24
CA TRP A 32 -4.80 -3.75 1.69
C TRP A 32 -5.59 -5.05 1.74
N TRP A 33 -4.99 -6.16 1.34
CA TRP A 33 -5.63 -7.48 1.38
C TRP A 33 -6.01 -7.89 2.80
N GLN A 34 -5.11 -7.72 3.76
CA GLN A 34 -5.35 -8.05 5.16
C GLN A 34 -6.36 -7.12 5.83
N GLY A 35 -6.28 -5.80 5.58
CA GLY A 35 -7.29 -4.87 6.08
C GLY A 35 -8.69 -5.17 5.54
N ASN A 36 -8.81 -5.59 4.27
CA ASN A 36 -10.09 -6.05 3.71
C ASN A 36 -10.58 -7.34 4.37
N ARG A 37 -9.68 -8.29 4.65
CA ARG A 37 -10.01 -9.54 5.34
C ARG A 37 -10.53 -9.27 6.75
N ILE A 38 -9.83 -8.45 7.53
CA ILE A 38 -10.25 -8.09 8.90
C ILE A 38 -11.61 -7.38 8.87
N CYS A 39 -11.82 -6.43 7.96
CA CYS A 39 -13.13 -5.78 7.80
C CYS A 39 -14.25 -6.79 7.46
N ARG A 40 -13.97 -7.79 6.62
CA ARG A 40 -14.93 -8.86 6.30
C ARG A 40 -15.21 -9.78 7.48
N GLU A 41 -14.20 -10.08 8.30
CA GLU A 41 -14.39 -10.86 9.53
C GLU A 41 -15.28 -10.11 10.54
N PHE A 42 -15.14 -8.78 10.65
CA PHE A 42 -16.08 -7.95 11.42
C PHE A 42 -17.52 -8.01 10.88
N GLN A 43 -17.69 -7.87 9.57
CA GLN A 43 -19.01 -7.96 8.93
C GLN A 43 -19.64 -9.35 9.07
N ALA A 44 -18.85 -10.42 8.99
CA ALA A 44 -19.30 -11.80 9.17
C ALA A 44 -19.80 -12.07 10.60
N MET A 45 -19.33 -11.31 11.59
CA MET A 45 -19.84 -11.33 12.96
C MET A 45 -21.06 -10.43 13.18
N GLY A 46 -21.58 -9.77 12.13
CA GLY A 46 -22.69 -8.83 12.23
C GLY A 46 -22.33 -7.52 12.92
N LEU A 47 -21.03 -7.20 13.03
CA LEU A 47 -20.52 -6.02 13.72
C LEU A 47 -19.97 -5.01 12.72
N GLU A 48 -20.09 -3.73 13.06
CA GLU A 48 -19.37 -2.69 12.32
C GLU A 48 -17.85 -2.86 12.50
N PRO A 49 -17.05 -2.67 11.43
CA PRO A 49 -15.60 -2.73 11.52
C PRO A 49 -15.08 -1.69 12.51
N SER A 50 -14.20 -2.12 13.42
CA SER A 50 -13.54 -1.22 14.36
C SER A 50 -12.73 -0.13 13.64
N GLY A 51 -12.51 1.00 14.31
CA GLY A 51 -11.69 2.09 13.76
C GLY A 51 -10.30 1.61 13.32
N SER A 52 -9.70 0.69 14.07
CA SER A 52 -8.42 0.06 13.77
C SER A 52 -8.46 -0.80 12.50
N ALA A 53 -9.54 -1.58 12.30
CA ALA A 53 -9.72 -2.37 11.09
C ALA A 53 -9.86 -1.49 9.84
N LYS A 54 -10.63 -0.39 9.94
CA LYS A 54 -10.74 0.62 8.87
C LYS A 54 -9.39 1.28 8.59
N ALA A 55 -8.65 1.65 9.64
CA ALA A 55 -7.33 2.29 9.50
C ALA A 55 -6.31 1.36 8.84
N ALA A 56 -6.25 0.08 9.21
CA ALA A 56 -5.36 -0.92 8.58
C ALA A 56 -5.64 -1.07 7.08
N LYS A 57 -6.92 -1.11 6.70
CA LYS A 57 -7.34 -1.13 5.29
C LYS A 57 -6.90 0.13 4.53
N TRP A 58 -7.12 1.32 5.10
CA TRP A 58 -6.75 2.57 4.46
C TRP A 58 -5.24 2.73 4.29
N ILE A 59 -4.44 2.34 5.29
CA ILE A 59 -2.97 2.36 5.19
C ILE A 59 -2.48 1.49 4.03
N GLY A 60 -3.05 0.30 3.85
CA GLY A 60 -2.72 -0.55 2.70
C GLY A 60 -3.07 0.07 1.36
N ILE A 61 -4.27 0.66 1.25
CA ILE A 61 -4.73 1.33 0.02
C ILE A 61 -3.83 2.52 -0.32
N ILE A 62 -3.57 3.40 0.65
CA ILE A 62 -2.77 4.60 0.46
C ILE A 62 -1.32 4.22 0.10
N GLY A 63 -0.74 3.26 0.81
CA GLY A 63 0.60 2.76 0.51
C GLY A 63 0.72 2.19 -0.91
N THR A 64 -0.28 1.41 -1.34
CA THR A 64 -0.32 0.87 -2.71
C THR A 64 -0.48 1.98 -3.76
N ALA A 65 -1.36 2.95 -3.52
CA ALA A 65 -1.58 4.07 -4.43
C ALA A 65 -0.32 4.94 -4.58
N LEU A 66 0.36 5.26 -3.48
CA LEU A 66 1.62 5.99 -3.48
C LEU A 66 2.72 5.23 -4.23
N PHE A 67 2.79 3.90 -4.06
CA PHE A 67 3.73 3.08 -4.82
C PHE A 67 3.47 3.16 -6.33
N VAL A 68 2.22 2.98 -6.76
CA VAL A 68 1.86 3.01 -8.18
C VAL A 68 2.15 4.37 -8.79
N LEU A 69 1.80 5.46 -8.10
CA LEU A 69 2.09 6.82 -8.54
C LEU A 69 3.61 7.07 -8.62
N GLY A 70 4.37 6.65 -7.61
CA GLY A 70 5.83 6.76 -7.61
C GLY A 70 6.46 5.95 -8.75
N MET A 71 5.98 4.74 -9.00
CA MET A 71 6.46 3.89 -10.08
C MET A 71 6.15 4.49 -11.46
N LEU A 72 4.96 5.05 -11.66
CA LEU A 72 4.60 5.76 -12.89
C LEU A 72 5.48 7.00 -13.12
N ALA A 73 5.81 7.74 -12.06
CA ALA A 73 6.72 8.88 -12.16
C ALA A 73 8.14 8.44 -12.57
N VAL A 74 8.67 7.36 -11.98
CA VAL A 74 9.97 6.80 -12.34
C VAL A 74 9.98 6.32 -13.80
N ILE A 75 8.94 5.59 -14.24
CA ILE A 75 8.81 5.15 -15.63
C ILE A 75 8.76 6.37 -16.56
N GLY A 76 7.98 7.40 -16.22
CA GLY A 76 7.89 8.63 -17.00
C GLY A 76 9.25 9.33 -17.18
N VAL A 77 10.02 9.45 -16.10
CA VAL A 77 11.37 10.04 -16.14
C VAL A 77 12.31 9.18 -16.99
N VAL A 78 12.32 7.86 -16.78
CA VAL A 78 13.17 6.94 -17.55
C VAL A 78 12.83 6.99 -19.03
N MET A 79 11.54 6.96 -19.40
CA MET A 79 11.09 7.09 -20.79
C MET A 79 11.50 8.43 -21.39
N MET A 80 11.37 9.54 -20.65
CA MET A 80 11.81 10.85 -21.08
C MET A 80 13.32 10.90 -21.32
N MET A 81 14.12 10.26 -20.45
CA MET A 81 15.57 10.14 -20.63
C MET A 81 15.94 9.30 -21.87
N PHE A 82 15.21 8.22 -22.16
CA PHE A 82 15.43 7.44 -23.38
C PHE A 82 15.06 8.21 -24.65
N VAL A 83 13.98 8.98 -24.63
CA VAL A 83 13.57 9.82 -25.77
C VAL A 83 14.58 10.95 -26.01
N LEU A 84 15.01 11.64 -24.96
CA LEU A 84 15.98 12.75 -25.07
C LEU A 84 17.41 12.26 -25.33
N GLY A 85 17.83 11.18 -24.68
CA GLY A 85 19.16 10.57 -24.86
C GLY A 85 19.30 9.82 -26.19
N GLY A 86 18.22 9.19 -26.67
CA GLY A 86 18.16 8.60 -28.01
C GLY A 86 18.19 9.65 -29.12
N ALA A 87 17.57 10.82 -28.91
CA ALA A 87 17.65 11.94 -29.84
C ALA A 87 19.06 12.58 -29.88
N ALA A 88 19.80 12.58 -28.77
CA ALA A 88 21.17 13.12 -28.70
C ALA A 88 22.24 12.23 -29.36
N LEU A 89 21.98 10.93 -29.54
CA LEU A 89 22.87 9.97 -30.23
C LEU A 89 22.58 9.85 -31.74
N ALA A 90 21.54 10.51 -32.23
CA ALA A 90 21.10 10.49 -33.64
C ALA A 90 21.47 11.77 -34.43
N LEU A 91 22.19 12.70 -33.81
CA LEU A 91 22.78 13.92 -34.38
C LEU A 91 24.30 13.81 -34.40
#